data_AF-A0A5C8V113-F1
#
_entry.id   AF-A0A5C8V113-F1
#
_cell.length_a   1.000
_cell.length_b   1.000
_cell.length_c   1.000
_cell.angle_alpha   90.00
_cell.angle_beta   90.00
_cell.angle_gamma   90.00
#
_symmetry.space_group_name_H-M   'P 1'
#
loop_
_entity.id
_entity.type
_entity.pdbx_description
1 polymer ?
#
loop_
_entity_poly.entity_id
_entity_poly.type
_entity_poly.pdbx_seq_one_letter_code
_entity_poly.pdbx_strand_id
1 'polypeptide(L)'
;MNKNIPISIPSFLTNESENLEYSIFQLNLYLNGYSELEKPYKIDYNTLLMSYHLCKGKDIEEFCLDQTLGYFLLNPANDSAEAREAFCIEIREFLLGI
;
A
#
# COMPACT_ATOMS: atom_id res chain seq x y z
N MET A 1 34.82 4.74 -13.94
CA MET A 1 33.50 5.00 -13.32
C MET A 1 32.44 4.40 -14.23
N ASN A 2 31.92 3.21 -13.88
CA ASN A 2 30.85 2.57 -14.64
C ASN A 2 29.52 3.27 -14.32
N LYS A 3 28.91 3.85 -15.34
CA LYS A 3 27.52 4.32 -15.32
C LYS A 3 26.63 3.08 -15.52
N ASN A 4 25.53 2.99 -14.79
CA ASN A 4 24.51 1.91 -14.81
C ASN A 4 24.66 0.82 -13.75
N ILE A 5 24.93 1.18 -12.48
CA ILE A 5 24.42 0.34 -11.39
C ILE A 5 22.94 0.72 -11.27
N PRO A 6 21.98 -0.15 -11.63
CA PRO A 6 20.59 0.14 -11.35
C PRO A 6 20.48 0.42 -9.86
N ILE A 7 19.91 1.57 -9.50
CA ILE A 7 19.59 1.88 -8.11
C ILE A 7 18.61 0.80 -7.69
N SER A 8 19.12 -0.23 -7.03
CA SER A 8 18.34 -1.27 -6.39
C SER A 8 17.57 -0.55 -5.30
N ILE A 9 16.30 -0.21 -5.58
CA ILE A 9 15.39 0.21 -4.53
C ILE A 9 15.40 -0.94 -3.52
N PRO A 10 15.83 -0.71 -2.27
CA PRO A 10 15.87 -1.76 -1.28
C PRO A 10 14.45 -2.30 -1.12
N SER A 11 14.21 -3.54 -1.55
CA SER A 11 12.95 -4.20 -1.22
C SER A 11 12.95 -4.43 0.29
N PHE A 12 11.89 -3.98 0.95
CA PHE A 12 11.71 -4.12 2.40
C PHE A 12 11.71 -5.59 2.86
N LEU A 13 11.59 -6.54 1.92
CA LEU A 13 11.57 -7.99 2.13
C LEU A 13 12.98 -8.64 2.02
N THR A 14 14.05 -7.87 1.81
CA THR A 14 15.37 -8.47 1.50
C THR A 14 16.08 -9.15 2.67
N ASN A 15 15.65 -8.92 3.92
CA ASN A 15 16.24 -9.52 5.13
C ASN A 15 15.22 -10.35 5.95
N GLU A 16 14.31 -11.04 5.28
CA GLU A 16 13.14 -11.70 5.90
C GLU A 16 13.44 -12.80 6.91
N SER A 17 14.61 -13.46 6.89
CA SER A 17 14.83 -14.66 7.71
C SER A 17 15.49 -14.42 9.06
N GLU A 18 16.14 -13.27 9.30
CA GLU A 18 16.97 -13.08 10.51
C GLU A 18 16.29 -12.29 11.63
N ASN A 19 15.31 -11.42 11.34
CA ASN A 19 14.65 -10.62 12.37
C ASN A 19 13.23 -10.15 11.97
N LEU A 20 12.23 -11.00 12.21
CA LEU A 20 10.81 -10.70 11.97
C LEU A 20 10.35 -9.38 12.61
N GLU A 21 10.84 -9.06 13.81
CA GLU A 21 10.48 -7.82 14.52
C GLU A 21 10.99 -6.58 13.78
N TYR A 22 12.20 -6.66 13.22
CA TYR A 22 12.78 -5.58 12.42
C TYR A 22 12.03 -5.39 11.09
N SER A 23 11.66 -6.47 10.41
CA SER A 23 10.86 -6.41 9.18
C SER A 23 9.47 -5.82 9.44
N ILE A 24 8.81 -6.21 10.54
CA ILE A 24 7.53 -5.62 10.97
C ILE A 24 7.69 -4.13 11.28
N PHE A 25 8.78 -3.73 11.94
CA PHE A 25 9.06 -2.32 12.23
C PHE A 25 9.28 -1.49 10.95
N GLN A 26 10.07 -1.99 9.99
CA GLN A 26 10.30 -1.31 8.71
C GLN A 26 9.03 -1.21 7.87
N LEU A 27 8.24 -2.28 7.82
CA LEU A 27 6.93 -2.25 7.18
C LEU A 27 6.03 -1.18 7.82
N ASN A 28 5.97 -1.13 9.15
CA ASN A 28 5.21 -0.08 9.84
C ASN A 28 5.71 1.33 9.51
N LEU A 29 7.02 1.57 9.42
CA LEU A 29 7.56 2.88 9.03
C LEU A 29 7.20 3.25 7.59
N TYR A 30 7.24 2.29 6.67
CA TYR A 30 6.87 2.49 5.27
C TYR A 30 5.36 2.80 5.13
N LEU A 31 4.52 1.97 5.74
CA LEU A 31 3.06 2.10 5.68
C LEU A 31 2.55 3.36 6.41
N ASN A 32 3.22 3.79 7.48
CA ASN A 32 2.85 4.98 8.24
C ASN A 32 3.70 6.22 7.88
N GLY A 33 4.61 6.10 6.92
CA GLY A 33 5.41 7.18 6.38
C GLY A 33 4.54 8.10 5.52
N TYR A 34 3.73 8.93 6.18
CA TYR A 34 2.75 9.78 5.53
C TYR A 34 3.24 11.22 5.43
N SER A 35 3.20 11.77 4.21
CA SER A 35 3.36 13.20 3.92
C SER A 35 2.09 13.72 3.27
N GLU A 36 1.40 14.67 3.91
CA GLU A 36 0.19 15.33 3.36
C GLU A 36 0.45 16.03 2.02
N LEU A 37 1.71 16.38 1.75
CA LEU A 37 2.11 17.04 0.51
C LEU A 37 2.30 16.06 -0.66
N GLU A 38 2.56 14.79 -0.38
CA GLU A 38 2.90 13.77 -1.38
C GLU A 38 1.79 12.74 -1.56
N LYS A 39 0.94 12.54 -0.54
CA LYS A 39 -0.14 11.55 -0.56
C LYS A 39 -1.46 12.17 -0.07
N PRO A 40 -2.44 12.39 -0.96
CA PRO A 40 -3.71 13.04 -0.61
C PRO A 40 -4.66 12.14 0.20
N TYR A 41 -4.25 10.90 0.52
CA TYR A 41 -5.08 9.91 1.20
C TYR A 41 -4.27 9.07 2.20
N LYS A 42 -4.96 8.51 3.20
CA LYS A 42 -4.38 7.60 4.19
C LYS A 42 -4.97 6.22 4.03
N ILE A 43 -4.14 5.19 4.06
CA ILE A 43 -4.55 3.79 4.06
C ILE A 43 -4.22 3.23 5.44
N ASP A 44 -5.23 2.69 6.13
CA ASP A 44 -4.99 1.81 7.27
C ASP A 44 -4.78 0.39 6.73
N TYR A 45 -3.50 0.05 6.55
CA TYR A 45 -3.11 -1.23 5.98
C TYR A 45 -3.44 -2.44 6.85
N ASN A 46 -3.51 -2.27 8.17
CA ASN A 46 -3.94 -3.36 9.06
C ASN A 46 -5.41 -3.66 8.85
N THR A 47 -6.24 -2.61 8.86
CA THR A 47 -7.68 -2.74 8.58
C THR A 47 -7.93 -3.30 7.18
N LEU A 48 -7.17 -2.82 6.18
CA LEU A 48 -7.23 -3.31 4.80
C LEU A 48 -6.91 -4.81 4.70
N LEU A 49 -5.79 -5.24 5.27
CA LEU A 49 -5.34 -6.63 5.24
C LEU A 49 -6.35 -7.56 5.92
N MET A 50 -6.82 -7.17 7.10
CA MET A 50 -7.85 -7.91 7.83
C MET A 50 -9.16 -8.01 7.04
N SER A 51 -9.59 -6.91 6.40
CA SER A 51 -10.80 -6.87 5.59
C SER A 51 -10.70 -7.77 4.37
N TYR A 52 -9.54 -7.80 3.70
CA TYR A 52 -9.30 -8.68 2.56
C TYR A 52 -9.38 -10.17 2.93
N HIS A 53 -8.75 -10.54 4.06
CA HIS A 53 -8.83 -11.90 4.58
C HIS A 53 -10.24 -12.30 5.03
N LEU A 54 -11.02 -11.37 5.62
CA LEU A 54 -12.42 -11.61 5.98
C LEU A 54 -13.31 -11.80 4.75
N CYS A 55 -13.01 -11.14 3.63
CA CYS A 55 -13.62 -11.39 2.33
C CYS A 55 -13.19 -12.72 1.68
N LYS A 56 -12.38 -13.54 2.36
CA LYS A 56 -11.82 -14.81 1.89
C LYS A 56 -11.03 -14.69 0.58
N GLY A 57 -10.41 -13.55 0.32
CA GLY A 57 -9.65 -13.33 -0.90
C GLY A 57 -10.48 -13.51 -2.18
N LYS A 58 -11.72 -13.01 -2.18
CA LYS A 58 -12.48 -12.76 -3.43
C LYS A 58 -11.67 -11.91 -4.40
N ASP A 59 -12.15 -11.80 -5.64
CA ASP A 59 -11.54 -11.04 -6.74
C ASP A 59 -10.82 -9.77 -6.25
N ILE A 60 -9.48 -9.77 -6.38
CA ILE A 60 -8.62 -8.71 -5.87
C ILE A 60 -8.97 -7.37 -6.53
N GLU A 61 -9.33 -7.37 -7.80
CA GLU A 61 -9.65 -6.15 -8.54
C GLU A 61 -10.98 -5.57 -8.05
N GLU A 62 -11.99 -6.42 -7.81
CA GLU A 62 -13.26 -6.02 -7.21
C GLU A 62 -13.05 -5.45 -5.81
N PHE A 63 -12.23 -6.12 -4.98
CA PHE A 63 -11.93 -5.64 -3.63
C PHE A 63 -11.23 -4.28 -3.65
N CYS A 64 -10.21 -4.09 -4.49
CA CYS A 64 -9.49 -2.82 -4.59
C CYS A 64 -10.43 -1.70 -5.05
N LEU A 65 -11.31 -1.97 -6.01
CA LEU A 65 -12.30 -1.01 -6.49
C LEU A 65 -13.28 -0.62 -5.38
N ASP A 66 -13.83 -1.59 -4.65
CA ASP A 66 -14.77 -1.36 -3.56
C ASP A 66 -14.16 -0.51 -2.43
N GLN A 67 -12.92 -0.82 -2.03
CA GLN A 67 -12.21 -0.03 -1.03
C GLN A 67 -11.94 1.40 -1.52
N THR A 68 -11.56 1.55 -2.79
CA THR A 68 -11.30 2.86 -3.41
C THR A 68 -12.56 3.71 -3.42
N LEU A 69 -13.67 3.16 -3.92
CA LEU A 69 -14.96 3.85 -3.96
C LEU A 69 -15.43 4.20 -2.56
N GLY A 70 -15.36 3.26 -1.62
CA GLY A 70 -15.75 3.46 -0.23
C GLY A 70 -14.97 4.58 0.46
N TYR A 71 -13.65 4.63 0.26
CA TYR A 71 -12.81 5.67 0.85
C TYR A 71 -13.17 7.06 0.34
N PHE A 72 -13.27 7.26 -0.98
CA PHE A 72 -13.52 8.58 -1.56
C PHE A 72 -14.98 9.04 -1.44
N LEU A 73 -15.94 8.11 -1.30
CA LEU A 73 -17.30 8.44 -0.86
C LEU A 73 -17.31 9.12 0.51
N LEU A 74 -16.42 8.71 1.42
CA LEU A 74 -16.31 9.27 2.77
C LEU A 74 -15.32 10.44 2.86
N ASN A 75 -14.43 10.58 1.87
CA ASN A 75 -13.40 11.62 1.81
C ASN A 75 -13.46 12.42 0.49
N PRO A 76 -14.59 13.06 0.17
CA PRO A 76 -14.80 13.68 -1.14
C PRO A 76 -13.87 14.89 -1.40
N ALA A 77 -13.36 15.52 -0.35
CA ALA A 77 -12.39 16.62 -0.49
C ALA A 77 -11.04 16.18 -1.11
N ASN A 78 -10.75 14.88 -1.05
CA ASN A 78 -9.52 14.30 -1.58
C ASN A 78 -9.76 13.53 -2.90
N ASP A 79 -11.00 13.51 -3.41
CA ASP A 79 -11.37 12.73 -4.60
C ASP A 79 -10.90 13.41 -5.89
N SER A 80 -10.01 12.73 -6.60
CA SER A 80 -9.70 12.98 -8.01
C SER A 80 -9.56 11.64 -8.74
N ALA A 81 -9.56 11.67 -10.07
CA ALA A 81 -9.34 10.45 -10.87
C ALA A 81 -7.96 9.84 -10.58
N GLU A 82 -6.93 10.69 -10.49
CA GLU A 82 -5.56 10.33 -10.18
C GLU A 82 -5.43 9.76 -8.76
N ALA A 83 -6.10 10.37 -7.78
CA ALA A 83 -6.09 9.90 -6.40
C ALA A 83 -6.76 8.52 -6.28
N ARG A 84 -7.85 8.27 -7.01
CA ARG A 84 -8.52 6.96 -7.06
C ARG A 84 -7.64 5.89 -7.69
N GLU A 85 -7.01 6.19 -8.81
CA GLU A 85 -6.12 5.25 -9.49
C GLU A 85 -4.92 4.89 -8.61
N ALA A 86 -4.26 5.90 -8.04
CA ALA A 86 -3.12 5.70 -7.15
C ALA A 86 -3.50 4.88 -5.91
N PHE A 87 -4.64 5.17 -5.28
CA PHE A 87 -5.15 4.43 -4.12
C PHE A 87 -5.42 2.95 -4.46
N CYS A 88 -6.06 2.70 -5.59
CA CYS A 88 -6.38 1.34 -6.05
C CYS A 88 -5.13 0.52 -6.35
N ILE A 89 -4.14 1.12 -7.03
CA ILE A 89 -2.84 0.48 -7.31
C ILE A 89 -2.12 0.15 -6.02
N GLU A 90 -2.06 1.09 -5.08
CA GLU A 90 -1.34 0.93 -3.84
C GLU A 90 -1.94 -0.15 -2.92
N ILE A 91 -3.28 -0.25 -2.85
CA ILE A 91 -3.95 -1.36 -2.18
C ILE A 91 -3.57 -2.69 -2.82
N ARG A 92 -3.60 -2.76 -4.16
CA ARG A 92 -3.33 -3.99 -4.89
C ARG A 92 -1.89 -4.45 -4.69
N GLU A 93 -0.92 -3.55 -4.83
CA GLU A 93 0.50 -3.84 -4.62
C GLU A 93 0.75 -4.32 -3.19
N PHE A 94 0.16 -3.64 -2.20
CA PHE A 94 0.26 -4.05 -0.81
C PHE A 94 -0.30 -5.45 -0.55
N LEU A 95 -1.48 -5.79 -1.07
CA LEU A 95 -2.12 -7.09 -0.84
C LEU A 95 -1.45 -8.24 -1.61
N LEU A 96 -0.81 -7.95 -2.76
CA LEU A 96 -0.08 -8.93 -3.55
C LEU A 96 1.39 -9.07 -3.13
N GLY A 97 1.92 -8.12 -2.34
CA GLY A 97 3.32 -8.08 -1.92
C GLY A 97 4.29 -7.78 -3.06
N ILE A 98 3.88 -6.92 -4.00
CA ILE A 98 4.68 -6.50 -5.17
C ILE A 98 5.45 -5.22 -4.86
#